data_AF-A0A8K0Y5F1-F1
#
_entry.id   AF-A0A8K0Y5F1-F1
#
_cell.length_a   1.000
_cell.length_b   1.000
_cell.length_c   1.000
_cell.angle_alpha   90.00
_cell.angle_beta   90.00
_cell.angle_gamma   90.00
#
_symmetry.space_group_name_H-M   'P 1'
#
loop_
_entity.id
_entity.type
_entity.pdbx_description
1 polymer ?
#
loop_
_entity_poly.entity_id
_entity_poly.type
_entity_poly.pdbx_seq_one_letter_code
_entity_poly.pdbx_strand_id
1 'polypeptide(L)' 'MNIYDTKVVKCSKCGKSIGEIEYDAVVTLPKCGYCANPIPEGDDKALYVISKLIKSKDDDVYNNPDKKLSAVGH' A
#
# COMPACT_ATOMS: atom_id res chain seq x y z
N MET A 1 -7.34 35.73 8.21
CA MET A 1 -7.27 34.27 8.37
C MET A 1 -8.70 33.77 8.35
N ASN A 2 -9.12 33.05 7.30
CA ASN A 2 -10.49 32.58 7.13
C ASN A 2 -10.48 31.05 7.30
N ILE A 3 -10.98 30.56 8.43
CA ILE A 3 -10.95 29.13 8.80
C ILE A 3 -11.85 28.25 7.91
N TYR A 4 -12.62 28.87 7.02
CA TYR A 4 -13.52 28.18 6.10
C TYR A 4 -12.95 28.06 4.67
N ASP A 5 -11.80 28.68 4.39
CA ASP A 5 -11.18 28.56 3.08
C ASP A 5 -10.55 27.17 2.94
N THR A 6 -11.07 26.40 1.98
CA THR A 6 -10.50 25.11 1.60
C THR A 6 -9.86 25.19 0.22
N LYS A 7 -8.95 24.26 -0.05
CA LYS A 7 -8.40 24.03 -1.40
C LYS A 7 -8.56 22.57 -1.79
N VAL A 8 -8.80 22.34 -3.07
CA VAL A 8 -8.89 20.99 -3.64
C VAL A 8 -7.49 20.39 -3.75
N VAL A 9 -7.31 19.20 -3.17
CA VAL A 9 -6.10 18.39 -3.33
C VAL A 9 -6.26 17.49 -4.54
N LYS A 10 -5.27 17.49 -5.42
CA LYS A 10 -5.20 16.63 -6.59
C LYS A 10 -4.07 15.62 -6.44
N CYS A 11 -4.29 14.41 -6.95
CA CYS A 11 -3.28 13.37 -7.02
C CYS A 11 -2.09 13.82 -7.87
N SER A 12 -0.88 13.72 -7.34
CA SER A 12 0.34 14.10 -8.07
C SER A 12 0.65 13.19 -9.26
N LYS A 13 0.16 11.95 -9.26
CA LYS A 13 0.39 10.97 -10.35
C LYS A 13 -0.64 11.05 -11.47
N CYS A 14 -1.93 11.25 -11.16
CA CYS A 14 -3.01 11.17 -12.16
C CYS A 14 -3.91 12.41 -12.23
N GLY A 15 -3.68 13.43 -11.40
CA GLY A 15 -4.42 14.69 -11.43
C GLY A 15 -5.86 14.63 -10.89
N LYS A 16 -6.40 13.45 -10.56
CA LYS A 16 -7.74 13.31 -9.96
C LYS A 16 -7.84 14.09 -8.65
N SER A 17 -8.97 14.76 -8.44
CA SER A 17 -9.33 15.33 -7.15
C SER A 17 -9.49 14.23 -6.11
N ILE A 18 -8.81 14.39 -4.96
CA ILE A 18 -8.84 13.43 -3.84
C ILE A 18 -9.81 13.93 -2.75
N GLY A 19 -9.88 15.24 -2.55
CA GLY A 19 -10.73 15.88 -1.55
C GLY A 19 -10.35 17.34 -1.35
N GLU A 20 -10.82 17.92 -0.26
CA GLU A 20 -10.55 19.30 0.14
C GLU A 20 -9.85 19.33 1.51
N ILE A 21 -8.97 20.31 1.68
CA ILE A 21 -8.24 20.57 2.93
C ILE A 21 -8.25 22.05 3.24
N GLU A 22 -7.89 22.41 4.48
CA GLU A 22 -7.66 23.80 4.87
C GLU A 22 -6.62 24.46 3.95
N TYR A 23 -6.85 25.73 3.62
CA TYR A 23 -6.05 26.44 2.62
C TYR A 23 -4.57 26.56 3.01
N ASP A 24 -4.26 26.69 4.29
CA ASP A 24 -2.91 26.80 4.85
C ASP A 24 -2.20 25.46 5.08
N ALA A 25 -2.92 24.34 5.04
CA ALA A 25 -2.32 23.02 5.18
C ALA A 25 -1.35 22.70 4.02
N VAL A 26 -0.14 22.22 4.35
CA VAL A 26 0.88 21.85 3.37
C VAL A 26 0.80 20.35 3.09
N VAL A 27 0.67 19.98 1.81
CA VAL A 27 0.58 18.58 1.38
C VAL A 27 1.74 18.22 0.48
N THR A 28 2.42 17.13 0.80
CA THR A 28 3.55 16.61 0.01
C THR A 28 3.15 15.34 -0.71
N LEU A 29 3.33 15.31 -2.04
CA LEU A 29 3.09 14.14 -2.91
C LEU A 29 1.77 13.39 -2.64
N PRO A 30 0.61 14.08 -2.65
CA PRO A 30 -0.67 13.42 -2.42
C PRO A 30 -0.97 12.38 -3.51
N LYS A 31 -1.39 11.18 -3.12
CA LYS A 31 -1.80 10.11 -4.04
C LYS A 31 -3.23 9.67 -3.75
N CYS A 32 -4.01 9.42 -4.80
CA CYS A 32 -5.33 8.80 -4.66
C CYS A 32 -5.19 7.30 -4.33
N GLY A 33 -6.26 6.66 -3.84
CA GLY A 33 -6.24 5.25 -3.45
C GLY A 33 -5.83 4.28 -4.56
N TYR A 34 -6.02 4.63 -5.84
CA TYR A 34 -5.54 3.83 -6.96
C TYR A 34 -4.04 4.00 -7.24
N CYS A 35 -3.52 5.24 -7.09
CA CYS A 35 -2.11 5.56 -7.33
C CYS A 35 -1.22 5.25 -6.11
N ALA A 36 -1.80 5.18 -4.93
CA ALA A 36 -1.18 4.65 -3.72
C ALA A 36 -1.09 3.12 -3.82
N ASN A 37 -0.44 2.61 -4.86
CA ASN A 37 -0.15 1.19 -4.97
C ASN A 37 1.00 0.88 -3.99
N PRO A 38 0.78 0.06 -2.96
CA PRO A 38 1.85 -0.34 -2.04
C PRO A 38 2.83 -1.33 -2.68
N ILE A 39 2.48 -1.86 -3.87
CA ILE A 39 3.35 -2.76 -4.61
C ILE A 39 4.39 -1.91 -5.36
N PRO A 40 5.70 -2.18 -5.16
CA PRO A 40 6.76 -1.46 -5.87
C PRO A 40 6.63 -1.61 -7.40
N GLU A 41 7.19 -0.68 -8.17
CA GLU A 41 7.24 -0.76 -9.63
C GLU A 41 8.56 -1.45 -10.09
N GLY A 42 8.61 -2.03 -11.29
CA GLY A 42 9.83 -2.66 -11.83
C GLY A 42 10.20 -4.03 -11.23
N ASP A 43 11.49 -4.35 -11.24
CA ASP A 43 12.05 -5.66 -10.84
C ASP A 43 11.86 -5.97 -9.35
N ASP A 44 11.67 -4.93 -8.53
CA ASP A 44 11.38 -5.04 -7.08
C ASP A 44 10.02 -5.69 -6.79
N LYS A 45 9.15 -5.81 -7.80
CA LYS A 45 7.86 -6.52 -7.69
C LYS A 45 8.04 -7.99 -7.32
N ALA A 46 9.00 -8.67 -7.95
CA ALA A 46 9.19 -10.10 -7.78
C ALA A 46 9.56 -10.41 -6.32
N LEU A 47 10.54 -9.67 -5.77
CA LEU A 47 10.99 -9.81 -4.39
C LEU A 47 9.89 -9.48 -3.38
N TYR A 48 9.10 -8.43 -3.64
CA TYR A 48 7.96 -8.07 -2.79
C TYR A 48 6.88 -9.16 -2.78
N VAL A 49 6.53 -9.72 -3.95
CA VAL A 49 5.55 -10.80 -4.07
C VAL A 49 6.04 -12.08 -3.39
N ILE A 50 7.30 -12.47 -3.61
CA ILE A 50 7.91 -13.63 -2.94
C ILE A 50 7.84 -13.47 -1.42
N SER A 51 8.27 -12.30 -0.91
CA SER A 51 8.26 -12.01 0.53
C SER A 51 6.85 -12.04 1.12
N LYS A 52 5.86 -11.54 0.38
CA LYS A 52 4.45 -11.57 0.80
C LYS A 52 3.92 -13.00 0.87
N LEU A 53 4.22 -13.83 -0.13
CA LEU A 53 3.81 -15.24 -0.19
C LEU A 53 4.46 -16.11 0.89
N ILE A 54 5.73 -15.85 1.24
CA ILE A 54 6.43 -16.55 2.32
C ILE A 54 5.73 -16.27 3.65
N LYS A 55 5.47 -14.99 3.98
CA LYS A 55 4.75 -14.62 5.21
C LYS A 55 3.38 -15.29 5.32
N SER A 56 2.62 -15.34 4.23
CA SER A 56 1.30 -16.02 4.22
C SER A 56 1.40 -17.50 4.57
N LYS A 57 2.45 -18.19 4.09
CA LYS A 57 2.66 -19.61 4.41
C LYS A 57 3.04 -19.82 5.87
N ASP A 58 3.82 -18.93 6.46
CA ASP A 58 4.15 -19.00 7.88
C ASP A 58 2.89 -18.79 8.75
N ASP A 59 2.02 -17.86 8.38
CA ASP A 59 0.73 -17.64 9.05
C ASP A 59 -0.19 -18.87 8.93
N ASP A 60 -0.24 -19.53 7.77
CA ASP A 60 -1.04 -20.75 7.56
C ASP A 60 -0.49 -21.97 8.33
N VAL A 61 0.83 -22.10 8.45
CA VAL A 61 1.49 -23.18 9.22
C VAL A 61 1.29 -22.98 10.72
N TYR A 62 1.31 -21.73 11.20
CA TYR A 62 1.07 -21.42 12.62
C TYR A 62 -0.40 -21.62 13.01
N ASN A 63 -1.33 -21.25 12.12
CA ASN A 63 -2.77 -21.39 12.35
C ASN A 63 -3.31 -22.80 12.05
N ASN A 64 -2.56 -23.65 11.35
CA ASN A 64 -2.93 -25.04 11.08
C ASN A 64 -1.71 -26.00 11.17
N PRO A 65 -1.31 -26.42 12.39
CA PRO A 65 -0.04 -27.11 12.64
C PRO A 65 0.12 -28.48 11.95
N ASP A 66 -0.96 -29.07 11.44
CA ASP A 66 -0.95 -30.40 10.82
C ASP A 66 -0.26 -30.43 9.44
N LYS A 67 -0.04 -29.26 8.81
CA LYS A 67 0.59 -29.15 7.48
C LYS A 67 2.12 -29.16 7.48
N LYS A 68 2.76 -29.21 8.65
CA LYS A 68 4.23 -29.15 8.76
C LYS A 68 4.95 -30.40 8.20
N LEU A 69 4.23 -31.51 8.03
CA LEU A 69 4.83 -32.82 7.72
C LEU A 69 5.13 -33.08 6.24
N SER A 70 4.69 -32.24 5.30
CA SER A 70 4.86 -32.48 3.85
C SER A 70 5.91 -31.61 3.16
N ALA A 71 6.63 -30.74 3.89
CA ALA A 71 7.66 -29.85 3.32
C ALA A 71 9.12 -30.30 3.60
N VAL A 72 9.32 -31.40 4.33
CA VAL A 72 10.66 -31.97 4.58
C VAL A 72 10.72 -33.37 3.99
N GLY A 73 10.95 -33.44 2.68
CA GLY A 73 11.19 -34.68 1.95
C GLY A 73 12.02 -34.37 0.71
N HIS A 74 13.32 -34.62 0.85
CA HIS A 74 14.41 -34.73 -0.14
C HIS A 74 14.19 -34.34 -1.59
#